data_AF-A0A559MDH7-F1
#
_entry.id   AF-A0A559MDH7-F1
#
_cell.length_a   1.000
_cell.length_b   1.000
_cell.length_c   1.000
_cell.angle_alpha   90.00
_cell.angle_beta   90.00
_cell.angle_gamma   90.00
#
_symmetry.space_group_name_H-M   'P 1'
#
loop_
_entity.id
_entity.type
_entity.pdbx_description
1 polymer ?
#
loop_
_entity_poly.entity_id
_entity_poly.type
_entity_poly.pdbx_seq_one_letter_code
_entity_poly.pdbx_strand_id
1 'polypeptide(L)'
;AMFYNQCVEWHGTNHTWMAFIDVDEFLEATSANETVNNVLESFDQDDLVGALGVNWKTHTSNGLLKRPESCRKAFTSCLVDSTKEKYGGKDDNHHVKSIVKTSFYSACQNPHKFGLRDGAMTVGEKGDVIHSLAWRSPITRDRIALHHYSVKSREEYEEKLLRSNGMSDPKNEGYWIHIEHEVAQEQCNEMAWYMP
;
A
#
# COMPACT_ATOMS: atom_id res chain seq x y z
N ALA A 1 -4.32 9.87 -12.14
CA ALA A 1 -4.34 11.25 -11.61
C ALA A 1 -5.74 11.87 -11.61
N MET A 2 -6.47 11.88 -12.74
CA MET A 2 -7.80 12.51 -12.85
C MET A 2 -8.80 12.03 -11.78
N PHE A 3 -8.92 10.72 -11.56
CA PHE A 3 -9.87 10.16 -10.58
C PHE A 3 -9.55 10.54 -9.13
N TYR A 4 -8.28 10.61 -8.74
CA TYR A 4 -7.90 11.00 -7.37
C TYR A 4 -8.17 12.48 -7.11
N ASN A 5 -7.84 13.37 -8.06
CA ASN A 5 -8.17 14.79 -7.97
C ASN A 5 -9.69 14.98 -7.82
N GLN A 6 -10.48 14.27 -8.62
CA GLN A 6 -11.94 14.36 -8.58
C GLN A 6 -12.52 13.90 -7.25
N CYS A 7 -11.97 12.82 -6.66
CA CYS A 7 -12.38 12.32 -5.36
C CYS A 7 -12.17 13.37 -4.25
N VAL A 8 -11.02 14.05 -4.25
CA VAL A 8 -10.75 15.13 -3.28
C VAL A 8 -11.65 16.33 -3.52
N GLU A 9 -11.90 16.70 -4.77
CA GLU A 9 -12.81 17.80 -5.08
C GLU A 9 -14.24 17.54 -4.55
N TRP A 10 -14.74 16.31 -4.70
CA TRP A 10 -16.09 15.95 -4.27
C TRP A 10 -16.23 15.70 -2.77
N HIS A 11 -15.20 15.14 -2.14
CA HIS A 11 -15.32 14.59 -0.78
C HIS A 11 -14.26 15.07 0.21
N GLY A 12 -13.26 15.82 -0.25
CA GLY A 12 -12.13 16.26 0.58
C GLY A 12 -12.55 17.11 1.77
N THR A 13 -13.52 18.01 1.59
CA THR A 13 -14.03 18.88 2.67
C THR A 13 -14.79 18.12 3.77
N ASN A 14 -15.19 16.87 3.52
CA ASN A 14 -15.97 16.06 4.45
C ASN A 14 -15.10 15.11 5.29
N HIS A 15 -13.78 15.08 5.06
CA HIS A 15 -12.88 14.14 5.71
C HIS A 15 -11.59 14.83 6.11
N THR A 16 -11.06 14.58 7.30
CA THR A 16 -9.71 15.04 7.69
C THR A 16 -8.64 14.32 6.89
N TRP A 17 -8.76 13.01 6.79
CA TRP A 17 -7.83 12.12 6.11
C TRP A 17 -8.54 11.34 5.01
N MET A 18 -7.86 11.12 3.89
CA MET A 18 -8.35 10.33 2.76
C MET A 18 -7.28 9.33 2.31
N ALA A 19 -7.62 8.04 2.33
CA ALA A 19 -6.73 6.97 1.87
C ALA A 19 -6.81 6.79 0.35
N PHE A 20 -5.66 6.78 -0.32
CA PHE A 20 -5.55 6.49 -1.73
C PHE A 20 -4.86 5.15 -1.93
N ILE A 21 -5.66 4.08 -1.96
CA ILE A 21 -5.22 2.69 -2.08
C ILE A 21 -5.96 2.01 -3.24
N ASP A 22 -5.41 0.91 -3.72
CA ASP A 22 -6.01 0.10 -4.77
C ASP A 22 -7.08 -0.85 -4.18
N VAL A 23 -8.02 -1.29 -5.04
CA VAL A 23 -9.19 -2.09 -4.60
C VAL A 23 -8.83 -3.51 -4.12
N ASP A 24 -7.61 -3.95 -4.38
CA ASP A 24 -7.02 -5.20 -3.91
C ASP A 24 -6.03 -4.98 -2.76
N GLU A 25 -6.11 -3.83 -2.08
CA GLU A 25 -5.31 -3.49 -0.91
C GLU A 25 -6.17 -3.34 0.36
N PHE A 26 -5.60 -3.71 1.52
CA PHE A 26 -6.29 -3.66 2.81
C PHE A 26 -5.39 -3.07 3.89
N LEU A 27 -5.91 -2.11 4.66
CA LEU A 27 -5.20 -1.54 5.80
C LEU A 27 -5.38 -2.44 7.04
N GLU A 28 -4.29 -2.64 7.76
CA GLU A 28 -4.25 -3.27 9.07
C GLU A 28 -3.62 -2.31 10.08
N ALA A 29 -4.26 -2.13 11.24
CA ALA A 29 -3.56 -1.60 12.42
C ALA A 29 -2.84 -2.77 13.10
N THR A 30 -1.52 -2.82 12.98
CA THR A 30 -0.71 -3.98 13.41
C THR A 30 -0.45 -3.99 14.91
N SER A 31 -0.54 -2.83 15.55
CA SER A 31 -0.48 -2.70 17.00
C SER A 31 -1.82 -3.08 17.62
N ALA A 32 -1.81 -4.06 18.54
CA ALA A 32 -3.03 -4.58 19.18
C ALA A 32 -3.85 -3.54 19.97
N ASN A 33 -3.24 -2.41 20.32
CA ASN A 33 -3.86 -1.34 21.09
C ASN A 33 -4.19 -0.09 20.25
N GLU A 34 -4.01 -0.15 18.94
CA GLU A 34 -4.29 0.97 18.05
C GLU A 34 -5.30 0.57 16.98
N THR A 35 -6.08 1.55 16.55
CA THR A 35 -6.84 1.51 15.30
C THR A 35 -6.13 2.35 14.24
N VAL A 36 -6.51 2.21 12.97
CA VAL A 36 -6.02 3.09 11.90
C VAL A 36 -6.29 4.55 12.26
N ASN A 37 -7.45 4.86 12.87
CA ASN A 37 -7.76 6.20 13.32
C ASN A 37 -6.78 6.70 14.37
N ASN A 38 -6.42 5.89 15.37
CA ASN A 38 -5.46 6.31 16.40
C ASN A 38 -4.08 6.61 15.81
N VAL A 39 -3.65 5.85 14.80
CA VAL A 39 -2.40 6.14 14.09
C VAL A 39 -2.49 7.51 13.39
N LEU A 40 -3.57 7.80 12.68
CA LEU A 40 -3.76 9.07 11.98
C LEU A 40 -3.90 10.26 12.93
N GLU A 41 -4.71 10.12 13.98
CA GLU A 41 -4.95 11.13 15.01
C GLU A 41 -3.65 11.53 15.73
N SER A 42 -2.69 10.61 15.86
CA SER A 42 -1.37 10.91 16.44
C SER A 42 -0.57 11.96 15.65
N PHE A 43 -0.97 12.25 14.41
CA PHE A 43 -0.38 13.29 13.58
C PHE A 43 -1.27 14.53 13.42
N ASP A 44 -2.49 14.57 13.96
CA ASP A 44 -3.46 15.65 13.66
C ASP A 44 -2.93 17.04 14.02
N GLN A 45 -2.22 17.16 15.15
CA GLN A 45 -1.68 18.43 15.66
C GLN A 45 -0.35 18.84 15.02
N ASP A 46 0.24 17.99 14.16
CA ASP A 46 1.46 18.32 13.43
C ASP A 46 1.11 18.92 12.06
N ASP A 47 1.21 20.25 11.98
CA ASP A 47 0.97 21.02 10.76
C ASP A 47 2.04 20.82 9.68
N LEU A 48 3.16 20.15 10.00
CA LEU A 48 4.16 19.74 9.01
C LEU A 48 3.87 18.36 8.41
N VAL A 49 2.91 17.60 8.96
CA VAL A 49 2.52 16.29 8.45
C VAL A 49 1.26 16.42 7.61
N GLY A 50 1.40 16.33 6.28
CA GLY A 50 0.29 16.40 5.34
C GLY A 50 -0.14 15.03 4.79
N ALA A 51 0.66 13.99 4.95
CA ALA A 51 0.30 12.63 4.55
C ALA A 51 1.08 11.56 5.32
N LEU A 52 0.47 10.39 5.47
CA LEU A 52 1.08 9.18 5.99
C LEU A 52 1.31 8.19 4.84
N GLY A 53 2.56 7.82 4.58
CA GLY A 53 2.92 6.76 3.64
C GLY A 53 3.02 5.41 4.36
N VAL A 54 2.21 4.45 3.93
CA VAL A 54 2.14 3.10 4.52
C VAL A 54 2.84 2.11 3.58
N ASN A 55 3.84 1.39 4.08
CA ASN A 55 4.57 0.39 3.31
C ASN A 55 3.66 -0.82 2.96
N TRP A 56 3.74 -1.28 1.72
CA TRP A 56 3.05 -2.49 1.26
C TRP A 56 3.56 -3.74 1.97
N LYS A 57 2.67 -4.66 2.34
CA LYS A 57 2.96 -6.05 2.66
C LYS A 57 2.40 -6.91 1.53
N THR A 58 3.28 -7.34 0.62
CA THR A 58 2.87 -7.96 -0.64
C THR A 58 2.57 -9.44 -0.46
N HIS A 59 1.35 -9.85 -0.79
CA HIS A 59 0.93 -11.25 -0.76
C HIS A 59 1.31 -11.97 -2.05
N THR A 60 1.69 -13.24 -1.91
CA THR A 60 1.94 -14.16 -3.03
C THR A 60 0.68 -14.95 -3.37
N SER A 61 0.73 -15.76 -4.41
CA SER A 61 -0.40 -16.59 -4.85
C SER A 61 -0.76 -17.69 -3.85
N ASN A 62 0.11 -17.95 -2.87
CA ASN A 62 0.04 -19.12 -1.98
C ASN A 62 -0.06 -20.45 -2.78
N GLY A 63 0.48 -20.47 -3.99
CA GLY A 63 0.40 -21.58 -4.94
C GLY A 63 -1.01 -21.87 -5.48
N LEU A 64 -1.99 -20.99 -5.25
CA LEU A 64 -3.37 -21.23 -5.66
C LEU A 64 -3.53 -21.06 -7.17
N LEU A 65 -4.05 -22.11 -7.80
CA LEU A 65 -4.31 -22.09 -9.24
C LEU A 65 -5.68 -21.51 -9.60
N LYS A 66 -6.64 -21.59 -8.69
CA LYS A 66 -8.04 -21.22 -8.90
C LYS A 66 -8.47 -20.11 -7.94
N ARG A 67 -9.42 -19.27 -8.38
CA ARG A 67 -9.97 -18.20 -7.55
C ARG A 67 -10.57 -18.79 -6.26
N PRO A 68 -10.07 -18.41 -5.08
CA PRO A 68 -10.66 -18.83 -3.82
C PRO A 68 -11.95 -18.03 -3.53
N GLU A 69 -12.80 -18.57 -2.64
CA GLU A 69 -14.00 -17.87 -2.18
C GLU A 69 -13.66 -16.56 -1.44
N SER A 70 -12.58 -16.56 -0.66
CA SER A 70 -12.14 -15.41 0.12
C SER A 70 -10.69 -15.08 -0.15
N CYS A 71 -10.43 -13.90 -0.72
CA CYS A 71 -9.09 -13.39 -0.98
C CYS A 71 -8.23 -13.37 0.30
N ARG A 72 -8.75 -12.72 1.37
CA ARG A 72 -8.01 -12.55 2.62
C ARG A 72 -7.70 -13.84 3.37
N LYS A 73 -8.58 -14.84 3.27
CA LYS A 73 -8.36 -16.15 3.94
C LYS A 73 -7.44 -17.09 3.17
N ALA A 74 -7.29 -16.86 1.86
CA ALA A 74 -6.64 -17.81 0.97
C ALA A 74 -5.18 -17.46 0.65
N PHE A 75 -4.84 -16.17 0.56
CA PHE A 75 -3.48 -15.74 0.27
C PHE A 75 -2.75 -15.39 1.58
N THR A 76 -2.18 -16.40 2.24
CA THR A 76 -1.57 -16.28 3.58
C THR A 76 -0.04 -16.38 3.59
N SER A 77 0.58 -16.13 2.44
CA SER A 77 2.02 -16.03 2.25
C SER A 77 2.38 -14.67 1.66
N CYS A 78 3.46 -14.07 2.15
CA CYS A 78 3.92 -12.73 1.79
C CYS A 78 5.39 -12.75 1.41
N LEU A 79 5.83 -11.71 0.69
CA LEU A 79 7.24 -11.47 0.46
C LEU A 79 7.95 -11.06 1.75
N VAL A 80 9.14 -11.63 1.98
CA VAL A 80 10.05 -11.22 3.06
C VAL A 80 10.60 -9.83 2.75
N ASP A 81 10.64 -8.98 3.76
CA ASP A 81 11.23 -7.64 3.65
C ASP A 81 12.72 -7.68 3.32
N SER A 82 13.15 -6.75 2.47
CA SER A 82 14.55 -6.56 2.14
C SER A 82 15.14 -5.34 2.86
N THR A 83 16.47 -5.29 2.95
CA THR A 83 17.16 -4.08 3.42
C THR A 83 17.29 -3.06 2.30
N LYS A 84 17.60 -1.80 2.65
CA LYS A 84 17.81 -0.72 1.66
C LYS A 84 18.93 -1.03 0.67
N GLU A 85 19.98 -1.72 1.11
CA GLU A 85 21.12 -2.08 0.28
C GLU A 85 20.71 -3.07 -0.81
N LYS A 86 19.74 -3.94 -0.51
CA LYS A 86 19.17 -4.87 -1.46
C LYS A 86 18.19 -4.11 -2.37
N TYR A 87 18.44 -4.16 -3.68
CA TYR A 87 17.65 -3.47 -4.71
C TYR A 87 17.53 -1.94 -4.53
N GLY A 88 18.38 -1.33 -3.70
CA GLY A 88 18.35 0.12 -3.43
C GLY A 88 17.13 0.60 -2.65
N GLY A 89 16.39 -0.30 -1.99
CA GLY A 89 15.19 0.03 -1.24
C GLY A 89 14.01 0.45 -2.13
N LYS A 90 13.88 -0.22 -3.29
CA LYS A 90 12.88 0.09 -4.33
C LYS A 90 12.10 -1.13 -4.82
N ASP A 91 12.10 -2.22 -4.06
CA ASP A 91 11.31 -3.41 -4.40
C ASP A 91 9.85 -3.30 -3.92
N ASP A 92 9.06 -4.36 -4.10
CA ASP A 92 7.62 -4.37 -3.83
C ASP A 92 7.28 -3.88 -2.41
N ASN A 93 7.90 -4.44 -1.37
CA ASN A 93 7.57 -4.11 0.01
C ASN A 93 8.05 -2.72 0.45
N HIS A 94 9.02 -2.13 -0.27
CA HIS A 94 9.41 -0.73 -0.07
C HIS A 94 8.38 0.27 -0.61
N HIS A 95 7.49 -0.14 -1.51
CA HIS A 95 6.47 0.77 -2.03
C HIS A 95 5.53 1.22 -0.92
N VAL A 96 5.00 2.43 -1.07
CA VAL A 96 3.99 2.99 -0.17
C VAL A 96 2.72 3.35 -0.94
N LYS A 97 1.60 3.41 -0.22
CA LYS A 97 0.48 4.27 -0.60
C LYS A 97 0.27 5.33 0.46
N SER A 98 -0.40 6.40 0.10
CA SER A 98 -0.58 7.55 1.00
C SER A 98 -2.01 7.66 1.51
N ILE A 99 -2.11 7.94 2.80
CA ILE A 99 -3.30 8.50 3.44
C ILE A 99 -3.03 10.00 3.64
N VAL A 100 -3.80 10.86 3.00
CA VAL A 100 -3.48 12.29 2.89
C VAL A 100 -4.43 13.12 3.75
N LYS A 101 -3.91 14.08 4.51
CA LYS A 101 -4.73 15.13 5.13
C LYS A 101 -5.30 16.02 4.03
N THR A 102 -6.61 16.05 3.90
CA THR A 102 -7.29 16.70 2.77
C THR A 102 -7.06 18.21 2.74
N SER A 103 -6.89 18.85 3.91
CA SER A 103 -6.53 20.27 4.05
C SER A 103 -5.20 20.61 3.36
N PHE A 104 -4.23 19.69 3.43
CA PHE A 104 -2.91 19.86 2.80
C PHE A 104 -2.85 19.35 1.35
N TYR A 105 -3.85 18.63 0.85
CA TYR A 105 -3.83 18.08 -0.50
C TYR A 105 -3.68 19.16 -1.58
N SER A 106 -2.64 19.11 -2.41
CA SER A 106 -2.48 20.02 -3.55
C SER A 106 -2.81 19.36 -4.89
N ALA A 107 -2.20 18.20 -5.18
CA ALA A 107 -2.38 17.49 -6.44
C ALA A 107 -1.93 16.02 -6.33
N CYS A 108 -2.51 15.15 -7.16
CA CYS A 108 -1.97 13.80 -7.36
C CYS A 108 -0.68 13.87 -8.18
N GLN A 109 0.46 13.48 -7.60
CA GLN A 109 1.72 13.31 -8.36
C GLN A 109 1.75 11.95 -9.04
N ASN A 110 1.49 10.88 -8.27
CA ASN A 110 1.37 9.51 -8.76
C ASN A 110 0.49 8.70 -7.78
N PRO A 111 0.18 7.41 -8.05
CA PRO A 111 -0.67 6.61 -7.16
C PRO A 111 -0.13 6.38 -5.75
N HIS A 112 1.14 6.67 -5.49
CA HIS A 112 1.84 6.46 -4.23
C HIS A 112 2.02 7.75 -3.42
N LYS A 113 2.23 8.90 -4.11
CA LYS A 113 2.57 10.19 -3.48
C LYS A 113 1.75 11.35 -4.06
N PHE A 114 1.49 12.32 -3.19
CA PHE A 114 0.66 13.49 -3.45
C PHE A 114 1.43 14.77 -3.15
N GLY A 115 1.19 15.81 -3.94
CA GLY A 115 1.66 17.15 -3.65
C GLY A 115 0.91 17.71 -2.46
N LEU A 116 1.63 18.37 -1.55
CA LEU A 116 1.10 18.93 -0.32
C LEU A 116 1.34 20.45 -0.28
N ARG A 117 0.43 21.18 0.38
CA ARG A 117 0.50 22.63 0.58
C ARG A 117 1.38 22.99 1.78
N ASP A 118 1.74 24.27 1.88
CA ASP A 118 2.33 24.90 3.06
C ASP A 118 3.62 24.25 3.59
N GLY A 119 4.35 23.55 2.72
CA GLY A 119 5.57 22.84 3.09
C GLY A 119 5.32 21.55 3.88
N ALA A 120 4.07 21.09 3.99
CA ALA A 120 3.74 19.85 4.65
C ALA A 120 4.34 18.65 3.91
N MET A 121 4.68 17.61 4.67
CA MET A 121 5.46 16.47 4.22
C MET A 121 4.67 15.17 4.34
N THR A 122 5.05 14.21 3.51
CA THR A 122 4.66 12.80 3.68
C THR A 122 5.62 12.14 4.66
N VAL A 123 5.10 11.47 5.68
CA VAL A 123 5.89 10.77 6.70
C VAL A 123 5.52 9.29 6.78
N GLY A 124 6.38 8.47 7.35
CA GLY A 124 6.06 7.12 7.79
C GLY A 124 5.37 7.08 9.16
N GLU A 125 5.01 5.88 9.61
CA GLU A 125 4.32 5.66 10.89
C GLU A 125 5.10 6.13 12.14
N LYS A 126 6.42 6.36 11.98
CA LYS A 126 7.34 6.87 13.01
C LYS A 126 7.64 8.37 12.86
N GLY A 127 6.98 9.05 11.92
CA GLY A 127 7.21 10.48 11.63
C GLY A 127 8.43 10.76 10.75
N ASP A 128 9.14 9.74 10.27
CA ASP A 128 10.26 9.91 9.35
C ASP A 128 9.79 10.36 7.96
N VAL A 129 10.47 11.36 7.39
CA VAL A 129 10.07 11.97 6.13
C VAL A 129 10.35 11.07 4.93
N ILE A 130 9.34 10.91 4.07
CA ILE A 130 9.44 10.15 2.81
C ILE A 130 9.80 11.09 1.66
N HIS A 131 11.07 11.14 1.28
CA HIS A 131 11.53 11.98 0.18
C HIS A 131 11.28 11.37 -1.21
N SER A 132 11.32 10.05 -1.32
CA SER A 132 11.08 9.30 -2.55
C SER A 132 9.63 9.45 -3.06
N LEU A 133 9.41 9.21 -4.35
CA LEU A 133 8.11 9.36 -5.02
C LEU A 133 7.17 8.16 -4.82
N ALA A 134 7.69 6.99 -4.44
CA ALA A 134 6.89 5.78 -4.30
C ALA A 134 7.39 4.81 -3.22
N TRP A 135 8.58 5.04 -2.65
CA TRP A 135 9.24 4.07 -1.77
C TRP A 135 9.63 4.66 -0.42
N ARG A 136 9.62 3.86 0.63
CA ARG A 136 10.13 4.22 1.95
C ARG A 136 11.00 3.11 2.51
N SER A 137 12.16 3.50 3.04
CA SER A 137 13.13 2.62 3.70
C SER A 137 13.69 3.31 4.97
N PRO A 138 13.86 2.62 6.10
CA PRO A 138 13.59 1.19 6.30
C PRO A 138 12.09 0.88 6.22
N ILE A 139 11.78 -0.34 5.78
CA ILE A 139 10.42 -0.85 5.86
C ILE A 139 10.06 -0.98 7.35
N THR A 140 8.97 -0.34 7.75
CA THR A 140 8.38 -0.49 9.08
C THR A 140 6.88 -0.53 8.94
N ARG A 141 6.25 -1.45 9.68
CA ARG A 141 4.81 -1.70 9.73
C ARG A 141 4.39 -2.07 11.16
N ASP A 142 5.00 -1.40 12.14
CA ASP A 142 4.86 -1.70 13.57
C ASP A 142 3.52 -1.20 14.14
N ARG A 143 2.91 -0.20 13.49
CA ARG A 143 1.61 0.39 13.83
C ARG A 143 0.58 0.20 12.72
N ILE A 144 1.00 0.28 11.46
CA ILE A 144 0.10 0.17 10.30
C ILE A 144 0.76 -0.54 9.11
N ALA A 145 0.02 -1.46 8.49
CA ALA A 145 0.43 -2.17 7.28
C ALA A 145 -0.61 -2.02 6.17
N LEU A 146 -0.16 -2.09 4.91
CA LEU A 146 -1.03 -2.13 3.74
C LEU A 146 -0.83 -3.44 2.98
N HIS A 147 -1.73 -4.38 3.17
CA HIS A 147 -1.70 -5.68 2.50
C HIS A 147 -2.07 -5.56 1.03
N HIS A 148 -1.18 -5.97 0.12
CA HIS A 148 -1.37 -5.83 -1.32
C HIS A 148 -1.44 -7.20 -2.00
N TYR A 149 -2.58 -7.51 -2.62
CA TYR A 149 -2.85 -8.80 -3.26
C TYR A 149 -2.64 -8.70 -4.78
N SER A 150 -1.38 -8.54 -5.18
CA SER A 150 -1.02 -8.09 -6.52
C SER A 150 -1.15 -9.16 -7.62
N VAL A 151 -0.86 -10.42 -7.28
CA VAL A 151 -0.90 -11.58 -8.19
C VAL A 151 -2.15 -12.43 -8.01
N LYS A 152 -2.58 -12.69 -6.76
CA LYS A 152 -3.70 -13.59 -6.43
C LYS A 152 -3.51 -14.99 -7.03
N SER A 153 -4.58 -15.74 -7.29
CA SER A 153 -4.46 -17.07 -7.90
C SER A 153 -4.02 -16.99 -9.36
N ARG A 154 -3.48 -18.10 -9.91
CA ARG A 154 -3.05 -18.15 -11.31
C ARG A 154 -4.17 -17.78 -12.29
N GLU A 155 -5.37 -18.32 -12.09
CA GLU A 155 -6.57 -17.99 -12.88
C GLU A 155 -6.88 -16.49 -12.84
N GLU A 156 -6.85 -15.87 -11.65
CA GLU A 156 -7.10 -14.43 -11.51
C GLU A 156 -6.02 -13.58 -12.17
N TYR A 157 -4.77 -14.04 -12.13
CA TYR A 157 -3.65 -13.36 -12.77
C TYR A 157 -3.75 -13.44 -14.29
N GLU A 158 -4.09 -14.59 -14.85
CA GLU A 158 -4.35 -14.75 -16.29
C GLU A 158 -5.51 -13.85 -16.75
N GLU A 159 -6.61 -13.80 -15.98
CA GLU A 159 -7.69 -12.84 -16.23
C GLU A 159 -7.23 -11.38 -16.14
N LYS A 160 -6.27 -11.06 -15.27
CA LYS A 160 -5.65 -9.71 -15.18
C LYS A 160 -4.80 -9.41 -16.41
N LEU A 161 -4.00 -10.37 -16.89
CA LEU A 161 -3.18 -10.23 -18.10
C LEU A 161 -4.02 -10.03 -19.37
N LEU A 162 -5.20 -10.65 -19.44
CA LEU A 162 -6.13 -10.50 -20.57
C LEU A 162 -6.86 -9.16 -20.56
N ARG A 163 -6.97 -8.49 -19.41
CA ARG A 163 -7.53 -7.13 -19.32
C ARG A 163 -6.48 -6.14 -19.82
N SER A 164 -6.91 -5.17 -20.65
CA SER A 164 -6.03 -4.07 -21.07
C SER A 164 -5.48 -3.35 -19.84
N ASN A 165 -4.16 -3.22 -19.76
CA ASN A 165 -3.49 -2.59 -18.62
C ASN A 165 -3.49 -1.06 -18.81
N GLY A 166 -4.20 -0.35 -17.92
CA GLY A 166 -4.14 1.12 -17.82
C GLY A 166 -2.86 1.67 -17.15
N MET A 167 -1.86 0.81 -16.93
CA MET A 167 -0.61 1.13 -16.24
C MET A 167 0.53 1.25 -17.26
N SER A 168 1.48 2.14 -16.97
CA SER A 168 2.69 2.32 -17.79
C SER A 168 3.69 1.16 -17.69
N ASP A 169 3.58 0.33 -16.65
CA ASP A 169 4.41 -0.85 -16.41
C ASP A 169 3.51 -2.09 -16.26
N PRO A 170 3.35 -2.90 -17.32
CA PRO A 170 2.47 -4.04 -17.29
C PRO A 170 3.06 -5.17 -16.43
N LYS A 171 2.33 -5.57 -15.39
CA LYS A 171 2.60 -6.77 -14.58
C LYS A 171 2.39 -8.02 -15.44
N ASN A 172 3.38 -8.34 -16.26
CA ASN A 172 3.41 -9.47 -17.19
C ASN A 172 3.87 -10.76 -16.49
N GLU A 173 4.03 -11.85 -17.23
CA GLU A 173 4.52 -13.12 -16.69
C GLU A 173 5.85 -13.00 -15.92
N GLY A 174 6.71 -12.05 -16.27
CA GLY A 174 7.93 -11.76 -15.52
C GLY A 174 7.65 -11.26 -14.09
N TYR A 175 6.61 -10.45 -13.90
CA TYR A 175 6.18 -10.03 -12.56
C TYR A 175 5.63 -11.22 -11.75
N TRP A 176 4.90 -12.14 -12.38
CA TRP A 176 4.49 -13.38 -11.71
C TRP A 176 5.70 -14.18 -11.21
N ILE A 177 6.67 -14.43 -12.08
CA ILE A 177 7.90 -15.15 -11.73
C ILE A 177 8.65 -14.44 -10.60
N HIS A 178 8.73 -13.11 -10.65
CA HIS A 178 9.36 -12.31 -9.60
C HIS A 178 8.75 -12.58 -8.22
N ILE A 179 7.42 -12.43 -8.09
CA ILE A 179 6.69 -12.62 -6.83
C ILE A 179 6.74 -14.08 -6.35
N GLU A 180 6.56 -15.04 -7.26
CA GLU A 180 6.42 -16.45 -6.89
C GLU A 180 7.75 -17.19 -6.71
N HIS A 181 8.83 -16.74 -7.33
CA HIS A 181 10.05 -17.55 -7.47
C HIS A 181 11.37 -16.82 -7.17
N GLU A 182 11.42 -15.49 -7.27
CA GLU A 182 12.69 -14.75 -7.11
C GLU A 182 12.88 -14.14 -5.72
N VAL A 183 11.78 -13.88 -5.02
CA VAL A 183 11.78 -13.27 -3.69
C VAL A 183 11.41 -14.30 -2.64
N ALA A 184 12.14 -14.30 -1.52
CA ALA A 184 11.84 -15.18 -0.40
C ALA A 184 10.44 -14.88 0.16
N GLN A 185 9.74 -15.92 0.57
CA GLN A 185 8.38 -15.83 1.08
C GLN A 185 8.32 -16.27 2.55
N GLU A 186 7.40 -15.68 3.29
CA GLU A 186 7.08 -16.01 4.67
C GLU A 186 5.57 -16.12 4.88
N GLN A 187 5.16 -16.73 5.99
CA GLN A 187 3.76 -16.84 6.33
C GLN A 187 3.23 -15.50 6.89
N CYS A 188 2.07 -15.06 6.42
CA CYS A 188 1.38 -13.86 6.87
C CYS A 188 -0.14 -14.12 7.00
N ASN A 189 -0.60 -14.41 8.21
CA ASN A 189 -1.98 -14.84 8.46
C ASN A 189 -2.90 -13.71 8.95
N GLU A 190 -2.38 -12.49 9.08
CA GLU A 190 -3.04 -11.38 9.78
C GLU A 190 -4.44 -11.11 9.22
N MET A 191 -4.53 -11.01 7.89
CA MET A 191 -5.80 -10.75 7.20
C MET A 191 -6.78 -11.93 7.22
N ALA A 192 -6.29 -13.16 7.47
CA ALA A 192 -7.13 -14.36 7.52
C ALA A 192 -7.88 -14.51 8.84
N TRP A 193 -7.36 -13.90 9.93
CA TRP A 193 -7.98 -13.96 11.26
C TRP A 193 -9.17 -13.02 11.40
N TYR A 194 -9.26 -11.99 10.56
CA TYR A 194 -10.36 -11.04 10.60
C TYR A 194 -11.66 -11.65 10.06
N MET A 195 -12.66 -11.79 10.92
CA MET A 195 -14.03 -12.13 10.53
C MET A 195 -14.88 -10.83 10.57
N PRO A 196 -15.25 -10.26 9.39
CA PRO A 196 -16.04 -9.04 9.31
C PRO A 196 -17.45 -9.18 9.88
#